data_AF-A0A109NRJ6-F1
#
_entry.id   AF-A0A109NRJ6-F1
#
_cell.length_a   1.000
_cell.length_b   1.000
_cell.length_c   1.000
_cell.angle_alpha   90.00
_cell.angle_beta   90.00
_cell.angle_gamma   90.00
#
_symmetry.space_group_name_H-M   'P 1'
#
loop_
_entity.id
_entity.type
_entity.pdbx_description
1 polymer ?
#
loop_
_entity_poly.entity_id
_entity_poly.type
_entity_poly.pdbx_seq_one_letter_code
_entity_poly.pdbx_strand_id
1 'polypeptide(L)'
;MNDYLLILYGLVMLILGVLIGVAFLTLLERKVLGYIQIRKGPNKLGFLGILQPFSDAIKLFTKEQTYPLYSNYFAYYFSPIFSFFLSLLIWMVIPYYFNMISFNLGFLFFFCCTSMGVYTLMVAGWSSNSNYSLLGGLRAVAQTISYEVSLALIMMSVIIMVMDFNLMKFSNYQMLIWFMFLMLPLSMCWLSSSLAETNRTPFDFAEGESELVSGFNIEYSSGGFALIFLAEYSSILFMSMLFILMYMGGYNLSIFFYFKLVFISFFFIWVRGTLPRYRYDKLMYLAWKSYLPISLNFLMLFLGMKIFFI
;
A
#
# COMPACT_ATOMS: atom_id res chain seq x y z
N MET A 1 22.28 25.73 -4.23
CA MET A 1 22.70 24.74 -5.25
C MET A 1 23.05 23.42 -4.58
N ASN A 2 23.99 23.38 -3.65
CA ASN A 2 24.38 22.13 -2.95
C ASN A 2 23.23 21.47 -2.19
N ASP A 3 22.37 22.23 -1.51
CA ASP A 3 21.22 21.65 -0.77
C ASP A 3 20.19 21.03 -1.71
N TYR A 4 19.91 21.68 -2.84
CA TYR A 4 19.03 21.12 -3.88
C TYR A 4 19.60 19.85 -4.50
N LEU A 5 20.93 19.79 -4.72
CA LEU A 5 21.60 18.58 -5.20
C LEU A 5 21.54 17.45 -4.16
N LEU A 6 21.69 17.76 -2.88
CA LEU A 6 21.57 16.78 -1.79
C LEU A 6 20.15 16.22 -1.71
N ILE A 7 19.13 17.07 -1.84
CA ILE A 7 17.74 16.63 -1.93
C ILE A 7 17.58 15.67 -3.11
N LEU A 8 18.08 16.04 -4.30
CA LEU A 8 17.95 15.22 -5.51
C LEU A 8 18.63 13.86 -5.34
N TYR A 9 19.84 13.83 -4.76
CA TYR A 9 20.53 12.57 -4.44
C TYR A 9 19.75 11.73 -3.43
N GLY A 10 19.21 12.35 -2.37
CA GLY A 10 18.37 11.68 -1.38
C GLY A 10 17.11 11.06 -1.99
N LEU A 11 16.46 11.77 -2.91
CA LEU A 11 15.30 11.27 -3.65
C LEU A 11 15.63 10.06 -4.51
N VAL A 12 16.73 10.13 -5.28
CA VAL A 12 17.16 9.01 -6.12
C VAL A 12 17.48 7.78 -5.28
N MET A 13 18.17 7.96 -4.15
CA MET A 13 18.48 6.86 -3.22
C MET A 13 17.22 6.23 -2.62
N LEU A 14 16.22 7.05 -2.28
CA LEU A 14 14.94 6.56 -1.77
C LEU A 14 14.19 5.75 -2.82
N ILE A 15 14.08 6.25 -4.06
CA ILE A 15 13.41 5.54 -5.15
C ILE A 15 14.11 4.19 -5.47
N LEU A 16 15.44 4.19 -5.54
CA LEU A 16 16.21 2.97 -5.77
C LEU A 16 16.02 1.96 -4.62
N GLY A 17 16.04 2.43 -3.38
CA GLY A 17 15.79 1.59 -2.21
C GLY A 17 14.40 0.95 -2.23
N VAL A 18 13.37 1.71 -2.59
CA VAL A 18 11.99 1.20 -2.71
C VAL A 18 11.89 0.16 -3.81
N LEU A 19 12.46 0.40 -5.00
CA LEU A 19 12.42 -0.56 -6.11
C LEU A 19 13.11 -1.88 -5.77
N ILE A 20 14.27 -1.81 -5.12
CA ILE A 20 14.98 -3.01 -4.63
C ILE A 20 14.14 -3.72 -3.55
N GLY A 21 13.54 -2.97 -2.63
CA GLY A 21 12.63 -3.51 -1.60
C GLY A 21 11.44 -4.25 -2.21
N VAL A 22 10.80 -3.67 -3.23
CA VAL A 22 9.69 -4.28 -3.97
C VAL A 22 10.14 -5.59 -4.63
N ALA A 23 11.26 -5.57 -5.34
CA ALA A 23 11.80 -6.75 -6.01
C ALA A 23 12.01 -7.92 -5.04
N PHE A 24 12.58 -7.66 -3.86
CA PHE A 24 12.77 -8.70 -2.85
C PHE A 24 11.48 -9.10 -2.11
N LEU A 25 10.51 -8.19 -1.96
CA LEU A 25 9.20 -8.56 -1.40
C LEU A 25 8.50 -9.60 -2.27
N THR A 26 8.60 -9.50 -3.60
CA THR A 26 8.00 -10.50 -4.51
C THR A 26 8.61 -11.90 -4.33
N LEU A 27 9.93 -11.97 -4.08
CA LEU A 27 10.62 -13.21 -3.80
C LEU A 27 10.22 -13.77 -2.43
N LEU A 28 10.13 -12.90 -1.41
CA LEU A 28 9.68 -13.27 -0.07
C LEU A 28 8.28 -13.87 -0.14
N GLU A 29 7.36 -13.21 -0.84
CA GLU A 29 6.01 -13.68 -1.03
C GLU A 29 5.93 -15.07 -1.65
N ARG A 30 6.66 -15.32 -2.76
CA ARG A 30 6.69 -16.64 -3.41
C ARG A 30 7.22 -17.74 -2.49
N LYS A 31 8.21 -17.43 -1.65
CA LYS A 31 8.75 -18.39 -0.67
C LYS A 31 7.77 -18.67 0.46
N VAL A 32 7.21 -17.62 1.07
CA VAL A 32 6.27 -17.75 2.19
C VAL A 32 5.00 -18.49 1.76
N LEU A 33 4.41 -18.13 0.61
CA LEU A 33 3.26 -18.86 0.08
C LEU A 33 3.59 -20.31 -0.26
N GLY A 34 4.80 -20.59 -0.75
CA GLY A 34 5.29 -21.94 -0.93
C GLY A 34 5.28 -22.72 0.40
N TYR A 35 5.88 -22.16 1.44
CA TYR A 35 5.97 -22.80 2.75
C TYR A 35 4.61 -23.04 3.40
N ILE A 36 3.68 -22.07 3.31
CA ILE A 36 2.29 -22.23 3.82
C ILE A 36 1.59 -23.41 3.13
N GLN A 37 1.83 -23.60 1.83
CA GLN A 37 1.23 -24.65 1.00
C GLN A 37 2.05 -25.96 0.98
N ILE A 38 3.06 -26.10 1.86
CA ILE A 38 3.94 -27.29 1.93
C ILE A 38 4.62 -27.58 0.57
N ARG A 39 4.98 -26.54 -0.19
CA ARG A 39 5.77 -26.64 -1.42
C ARG A 39 7.00 -25.73 -1.36
N LYS A 40 8.05 -26.08 -2.09
CA LYS A 40 9.25 -25.24 -2.15
C LYS A 40 8.98 -24.03 -3.04
N GLY A 41 9.36 -22.85 -2.55
CA GLY A 41 9.43 -21.63 -3.36
C GLY A 41 10.56 -21.68 -4.41
N PRO A 42 10.82 -20.57 -5.13
CA PRO A 42 11.87 -20.51 -6.15
C PRO A 42 13.25 -20.76 -5.53
N ASN A 43 13.88 -21.87 -5.94
CA ASN A 43 15.21 -22.29 -5.46
C ASN A 43 16.26 -22.44 -6.58
N LYS A 44 15.89 -22.27 -7.86
CA LYS A 44 16.75 -22.61 -9.00
C LYS A 44 17.65 -21.47 -9.49
N LEU A 45 17.14 -20.25 -9.61
CA LEU A 45 17.87 -19.11 -10.18
C LEU A 45 18.79 -18.44 -9.14
N GLY A 46 20.08 -18.78 -9.18
CA GLY A 46 21.08 -18.31 -8.21
C GLY A 46 20.97 -19.00 -6.84
N PHE A 47 21.68 -18.48 -5.84
CA PHE A 47 21.60 -19.02 -4.47
C PHE A 47 20.21 -18.73 -3.88
N LEU A 48 19.46 -19.79 -3.53
CA LEU A 48 18.10 -19.71 -2.98
C LEU A 48 17.13 -18.83 -3.80
N GLY A 49 17.31 -18.69 -5.12
CA GLY A 49 16.40 -17.91 -5.96
C GLY A 49 16.62 -16.39 -5.94
N ILE A 50 17.68 -15.85 -5.32
CA ILE A 50 17.91 -14.39 -5.17
C ILE A 50 17.86 -13.64 -6.51
N LEU A 51 18.27 -14.28 -7.61
CA LEU A 51 18.30 -13.66 -8.93
C LEU A 51 16.94 -13.68 -9.67
N GLN A 52 15.92 -14.32 -9.09
CA GLN A 52 14.59 -14.43 -9.71
C GLN A 52 13.95 -13.07 -10.05
N PRO A 53 13.92 -12.06 -9.14
CA PRO A 53 13.24 -10.79 -9.43
C PRO A 53 13.90 -10.04 -10.59
N PHE A 54 15.22 -10.14 -10.73
CA PHE A 54 15.95 -9.56 -11.86
C PHE A 54 15.57 -10.24 -13.19
N SER A 55 15.45 -11.58 -13.19
CA SER A 55 15.02 -12.31 -14.39
C SER A 55 13.57 -11.97 -14.79
N ASP A 56 12.69 -11.77 -13.81
CA ASP A 56 11.29 -11.39 -14.05
C ASP A 56 11.20 -9.95 -14.59
N ALA A 57 11.99 -9.03 -14.04
CA ALA A 57 12.06 -7.66 -14.54
C ALA A 57 12.54 -7.63 -15.99
N ILE A 58 13.66 -8.30 -16.31
CA ILE A 58 14.19 -8.37 -17.69
C ILE A 58 13.14 -8.98 -18.63
N LYS A 59 12.47 -10.06 -18.21
CA LYS A 59 11.41 -10.70 -19.00
C LYS A 59 10.24 -9.74 -19.29
N LEU A 60 9.77 -9.02 -18.28
CA LEU A 60 8.60 -8.14 -18.45
C LEU A 60 8.91 -6.94 -19.35
N PHE A 61 10.13 -6.37 -19.28
CA PHE A 61 10.51 -5.25 -20.13
C PHE A 61 10.93 -5.64 -21.55
N THR A 62 11.39 -6.89 -21.77
CA THR A 62 11.76 -7.39 -23.11
C THR A 62 10.58 -8.02 -23.86
N LYS A 63 9.47 -8.32 -23.17
CA LYS A 63 8.26 -8.87 -23.79
C LYS A 63 7.59 -7.81 -24.66
N GLU A 64 7.01 -8.25 -25.77
CA GLU A 64 6.27 -7.39 -26.70
C GLU A 64 5.12 -6.63 -25.99
N GLN A 65 4.97 -5.35 -26.34
CA GLN A 65 3.85 -4.51 -25.90
C GLN A 65 2.70 -4.66 -26.89
N THR A 66 1.61 -5.28 -26.45
CA THR A 66 0.35 -5.36 -27.17
C THR A 66 -0.56 -4.20 -26.79
N TYR A 67 -1.06 -3.48 -27.80
CA TYR A 67 -2.06 -2.44 -27.64
C TYR A 67 -3.39 -2.93 -28.24
N PRO A 68 -4.51 -2.92 -27.49
CA PRO A 68 -5.82 -3.30 -28.02
C PRO A 68 -6.31 -2.26 -29.03
N LEU A 69 -6.82 -2.71 -30.19
CA LEU A 69 -7.33 -1.82 -31.24
C LEU A 69 -8.54 -0.98 -30.81
N TYR A 70 -9.37 -1.51 -29.90
CA TYR A 70 -10.59 -0.84 -29.41
C TYR A 70 -10.36 0.01 -28.15
N SER A 71 -9.12 0.09 -27.65
CA SER A 71 -8.79 0.82 -26.43
C SER A 71 -8.59 2.33 -26.67
N ASN A 72 -8.88 3.13 -25.64
CA ASN A 72 -8.56 4.55 -25.64
C ASN A 72 -7.06 4.75 -25.41
N TYR A 73 -6.30 4.89 -26.50
CA TYR A 73 -4.83 4.85 -26.50
C TYR A 73 -4.16 5.76 -25.46
N PHE A 74 -4.52 7.05 -25.41
CA PHE A 74 -3.90 7.99 -24.47
C PHE A 74 -4.15 7.61 -23.01
N ALA A 75 -5.41 7.35 -22.65
CA ALA A 75 -5.78 7.00 -21.29
C ALA A 75 -5.11 5.69 -20.86
N TYR A 76 -5.11 4.69 -21.75
CA TYR A 76 -4.53 3.37 -21.51
C TYR A 76 -3.01 3.44 -21.25
N TYR A 77 -2.28 4.24 -22.03
CA TYR A 77 -0.84 4.37 -21.83
C TYR A 77 -0.48 5.16 -20.56
N PHE A 78 -1.22 6.24 -20.25
CA PHE A 78 -0.93 7.08 -19.10
C PHE A 78 -1.33 6.46 -17.76
N SER A 79 -2.35 5.61 -17.69
CA SER A 79 -2.80 5.06 -16.40
C SER A 79 -1.72 4.29 -15.62
N PRO A 80 -0.98 3.32 -16.20
CA PRO A 80 0.08 2.60 -15.49
C PRO A 80 1.25 3.49 -15.06
N ILE A 81 1.56 4.51 -15.87
CA ILE A 81 2.65 5.45 -15.56
C ILE A 81 2.25 6.30 -14.36
N PHE A 82 1.01 6.79 -14.35
CA PHE A 82 0.52 7.64 -13.28
C PHE A 82 0.31 6.85 -11.98
N SER A 83 -0.13 5.59 -12.04
CA SER A 83 -0.23 4.74 -10.84
C SER A 83 1.12 4.50 -10.17
N PHE A 84 2.16 4.19 -10.96
CA PHE A 84 3.52 4.02 -10.46
C PHE A 84 4.13 5.35 -9.95
N PHE A 85 3.85 6.46 -10.62
CA PHE A 85 4.30 7.76 -10.18
C PHE A 85 3.68 8.16 -8.83
N LEU A 86 2.37 8.00 -8.67
CA LEU A 86 1.69 8.25 -7.39
C LEU A 86 2.23 7.36 -6.27
N SER A 87 2.46 6.08 -6.56
CA SER A 87 2.96 5.16 -5.54
C SER A 87 4.35 5.57 -5.05
N LEU A 88 5.25 6.04 -5.93
CA LEU A 88 6.55 6.60 -5.55
C LEU A 88 6.45 7.96 -4.84
N LEU A 89 5.52 8.83 -5.25
CA LEU A 89 5.32 10.13 -4.59
C LEU A 89 4.92 9.98 -3.12
N ILE A 90 4.13 8.95 -2.79
CA ILE A 90 3.72 8.66 -1.42
C ILE A 90 4.94 8.42 -0.52
N TRP A 91 6.02 7.82 -1.03
CA TRP A 91 7.25 7.57 -0.24
C TRP A 91 8.00 8.83 0.16
N MET A 92 7.74 9.98 -0.48
CA MET A 92 8.34 11.26 -0.08
C MET A 92 7.95 11.69 1.33
N VAL A 93 6.82 11.18 1.83
CA VAL A 93 6.29 11.47 3.16
C VAL A 93 7.17 10.91 4.28
N ILE A 94 7.99 9.90 3.99
CA ILE A 94 8.80 9.27 5.03
C ILE A 94 9.83 10.27 5.54
N PRO A 95 9.93 10.44 6.86
CA PRO A 95 10.93 11.33 7.42
C PRO A 95 12.29 10.61 7.52
N TYR A 96 12.85 10.28 6.37
CA TYR A 96 14.23 9.81 6.29
C TYR A 96 15.17 10.95 6.66
N TYR A 97 16.13 10.73 7.57
CA TYR A 97 17.15 11.74 7.88
C TYR A 97 17.99 12.14 6.64
N PHE A 98 18.09 11.25 5.66
CA PHE A 98 18.76 11.51 4.38
C PHE A 98 17.85 12.20 3.35
N ASN A 99 16.53 12.09 3.50
CA ASN A 99 15.57 12.79 2.67
C ASN A 99 15.25 14.13 3.35
N MET A 100 15.87 15.21 2.89
CA MET A 100 15.73 16.54 3.49
C MET A 100 14.34 17.17 3.29
N ILE A 101 13.37 16.45 2.71
CA ILE A 101 12.00 16.90 2.55
C ILE A 101 11.23 16.57 3.84
N SER A 102 10.92 17.59 4.63
CA SER A 102 10.01 17.49 5.76
C SER A 102 8.65 18.06 5.39
N PHE A 103 7.60 17.26 5.58
CA PHE A 103 6.22 17.70 5.39
C PHE A 103 5.58 18.05 6.74
N ASN A 104 5.17 19.30 6.91
CA ASN A 104 4.38 19.70 8.07
C ASN A 104 3.00 19.01 8.09
N LEU A 105 2.42 18.80 6.91
CA LEU A 105 1.11 18.19 6.70
C LEU A 105 1.22 16.80 6.06
N GLY A 106 2.09 15.94 6.63
CA GLY A 106 2.41 14.63 6.06
C GLY A 106 1.18 13.74 5.82
N PHE A 107 0.26 13.66 6.80
CA PHE A 107 -0.96 12.87 6.62
C PHE A 107 -1.93 13.39 5.57
N LEU A 108 -2.06 14.72 5.44
CA LEU A 108 -2.94 15.29 4.40
C LEU A 108 -2.38 15.01 3.02
N PHE A 109 -1.06 15.10 2.84
CA PHE A 109 -0.42 14.71 1.58
C PHE A 109 -0.68 13.23 1.26
N PHE A 110 -0.58 12.35 2.26
CA PHE A 110 -0.93 10.93 2.09
C PHE A 110 -2.37 10.76 1.57
N PHE A 111 -3.37 11.40 2.18
CA PHE A 111 -4.76 11.32 1.69
C PHE A 111 -4.95 11.84 0.27
N CYS A 112 -4.25 12.92 -0.11
CA CYS A 112 -4.31 13.44 -1.47
C CYS A 112 -3.77 12.41 -2.48
N CYS A 113 -2.66 11.74 -2.16
CA CYS A 113 -2.08 10.75 -3.07
C CYS A 113 -2.90 9.47 -3.16
N THR A 114 -3.45 8.96 -2.05
CA THR A 114 -4.27 7.74 -2.07
C THR A 114 -5.59 7.94 -2.80
N SER A 115 -6.28 9.05 -2.54
CA SER A 115 -7.51 9.41 -3.27
C SER A 115 -7.27 9.62 -4.77
N MET A 116 -6.12 10.18 -5.16
CA MET A 116 -5.71 10.24 -6.58
C MET A 116 -5.45 8.86 -7.18
N GLY A 117 -4.91 7.92 -6.38
CA GLY A 117 -4.63 6.54 -6.78
C GLY A 117 -5.85 5.79 -7.31
N VAL A 118 -7.03 6.01 -6.70
CA VAL A 118 -8.30 5.38 -7.12
C VAL A 118 -8.66 5.72 -8.57
N TYR A 119 -8.47 6.96 -8.98
CA TYR A 119 -8.77 7.39 -10.33
C TYR A 119 -7.89 6.68 -11.36
N THR A 120 -6.66 6.32 -10.99
CA THR A 120 -5.74 5.61 -11.91
C THR A 120 -6.25 4.20 -12.22
N LEU A 121 -6.77 3.49 -11.21
CA LEU A 121 -7.36 2.16 -11.37
C LEU A 121 -8.66 2.23 -12.20
N MET A 122 -9.49 3.24 -11.95
CA MET A 122 -10.73 3.47 -12.71
C MET A 122 -10.43 3.75 -14.19
N VAL A 123 -9.49 4.67 -14.46
CA VAL A 123 -9.10 5.02 -15.83
C VAL A 123 -8.50 3.82 -16.54
N ALA A 124 -7.68 3.01 -15.86
CA ALA A 124 -7.11 1.78 -16.44
C ALA A 124 -8.19 0.76 -16.85
N GLY A 125 -9.23 0.59 -16.02
CA GLY A 125 -10.36 -0.30 -16.30
C GLY A 125 -11.30 0.23 -17.40
N TRP A 126 -11.50 1.54 -17.50
CA TRP A 126 -12.32 2.15 -18.54
C TRP A 126 -11.58 2.24 -19.89
N SER A 127 -10.28 2.54 -19.88
CA SER A 127 -9.48 2.76 -21.10
C SER A 127 -9.29 1.50 -21.94
N SER A 128 -9.31 0.32 -21.30
CA SER A 128 -9.18 -0.99 -21.94
C SER A 128 -10.39 -1.34 -22.82
N ASN A 129 -11.59 -0.85 -22.47
CA ASN A 129 -12.80 -1.05 -23.28
C ASN A 129 -13.20 -2.54 -23.43
N SER A 130 -12.97 -3.36 -22.40
CA SER A 130 -13.59 -4.69 -22.25
C SER A 130 -14.52 -4.74 -21.04
N ASN A 131 -15.60 -5.54 -21.17
CA ASN A 131 -16.61 -5.62 -20.11
C ASN A 131 -16.04 -6.15 -18.78
N TYR A 132 -15.06 -7.04 -18.83
CA TYR A 132 -14.43 -7.60 -17.63
C TYR A 132 -13.53 -6.58 -16.92
N SER A 133 -12.74 -5.80 -17.67
CA SER A 133 -11.88 -4.77 -17.08
C SER A 133 -12.69 -3.63 -16.48
N LEU A 134 -13.78 -3.24 -17.13
CA LEU A 134 -14.69 -2.22 -16.61
C LEU A 134 -15.37 -2.68 -15.31
N LEU A 135 -15.85 -3.92 -15.25
CA LEU A 135 -16.43 -4.49 -14.01
C LEU A 135 -15.41 -4.57 -12.88
N GLY A 136 -14.16 -4.94 -13.18
CA GLY A 136 -13.06 -4.93 -12.20
C GLY A 136 -12.77 -3.52 -11.68
N GLY A 137 -12.69 -2.53 -12.58
CA GLY A 137 -12.48 -1.12 -12.24
C GLY A 137 -13.60 -0.56 -11.35
N LEU A 138 -14.87 -0.82 -11.69
CA LEU A 138 -16.01 -0.36 -10.89
C LEU A 138 -16.05 -0.98 -9.49
N ARG A 139 -15.70 -2.27 -9.35
CA ARG A 139 -15.57 -2.94 -8.04
C ARG A 139 -14.43 -2.34 -7.21
N ALA A 140 -13.28 -2.08 -7.83
CA ALA A 140 -12.15 -1.44 -7.17
C ALA A 140 -12.53 -0.04 -6.64
N VAL A 141 -13.25 0.76 -7.43
CA VAL A 141 -13.74 2.09 -7.00
C VAL A 141 -14.72 2.00 -5.84
N ALA A 142 -15.67 1.06 -5.89
CA ALA A 142 -16.61 0.86 -4.78
C ALA A 142 -15.88 0.45 -3.48
N GLN A 143 -14.87 -0.43 -3.61
CA GLN A 143 -14.02 -0.82 -2.51
C GLN A 143 -13.24 0.36 -1.93
N THR A 144 -12.56 1.14 -2.78
CA THR A 144 -11.68 2.23 -2.34
C THR A 144 -12.42 3.30 -1.57
N ILE A 145 -13.54 3.78 -2.12
CA ILE A 145 -14.37 4.79 -1.46
C ILE A 145 -14.87 4.31 -0.10
N SER A 146 -15.26 3.02 0.00
CA SER A 146 -15.83 2.48 1.23
C SER A 146 -14.84 2.43 2.39
N TYR A 147 -13.58 2.02 2.15
CA TYR A 147 -12.59 1.97 3.21
C TYR A 147 -11.91 3.31 3.45
N GLU A 148 -11.77 4.19 2.45
CA GLU A 148 -11.10 5.50 2.60
C GLU A 148 -11.75 6.36 3.69
N VAL A 149 -13.08 6.38 3.75
CA VAL A 149 -13.81 7.10 4.81
C VAL A 149 -13.45 6.56 6.19
N SER A 150 -13.41 5.22 6.33
CA SER A 150 -13.03 4.58 7.60
C SER A 150 -11.56 4.80 7.94
N LEU A 151 -10.68 4.77 6.93
CA LEU A 151 -9.24 5.03 7.06
C LEU A 151 -9.00 6.44 7.59
N ALA A 152 -9.68 7.44 7.02
CA ALA A 152 -9.60 8.83 7.45
C ALA A 152 -9.98 9.01 8.93
N LEU A 153 -11.07 8.37 9.38
CA LEU A 153 -11.51 8.44 10.77
C LEU A 153 -10.54 7.72 11.73
N ILE A 154 -10.02 6.55 11.33
CA ILE A 154 -9.00 5.83 12.12
C ILE A 154 -7.75 6.70 12.26
N MET A 155 -7.26 7.32 11.18
CA MET A 155 -6.11 8.23 11.25
C MET A 155 -6.34 9.41 12.17
N MET A 156 -7.52 10.03 12.08
CA MET A 156 -7.84 11.19 12.90
C MET A 156 -7.78 10.87 14.40
N SER A 157 -8.21 9.68 14.82
CA SER A 157 -8.08 9.26 16.21
C SER A 157 -6.63 9.24 16.70
N VAL A 158 -5.66 8.83 15.86
CA VAL A 158 -4.23 8.83 16.20
C VAL A 158 -3.65 10.24 16.17
N ILE A 159 -4.06 11.06 15.19
CA ILE A 159 -3.63 12.46 15.08
C ILE A 159 -4.05 13.27 16.30
N ILE A 160 -5.25 13.05 16.84
CA ILE A 160 -5.74 13.76 18.04
C ILE A 160 -4.83 13.52 19.25
N MET A 161 -4.24 12.33 19.40
CA MET A 161 -3.31 12.06 20.49
C MET A 161 -1.99 12.82 20.36
N VAL A 162 -1.55 13.11 19.13
CA VAL A 162 -0.27 13.78 18.84
C VAL A 162 -0.43 15.31 18.67
N MET A 163 -1.63 15.78 18.29
CA MET A 163 -1.98 17.17 17.92
C MET A 163 -1.20 17.77 16.76
N ASP A 164 -0.56 16.93 15.97
CA ASP A 164 0.22 17.38 14.83
C ASP A 164 0.13 16.40 13.68
N PHE A 165 0.20 16.95 12.47
CA PHE A 165 0.15 16.19 11.22
C PHE A 165 1.52 15.70 10.73
N ASN A 166 2.61 16.09 11.42
CA ASN A 166 3.96 15.70 11.05
C ASN A 166 4.29 14.32 11.61
N LEU A 167 4.66 13.39 10.74
CA LEU A 167 5.02 12.02 11.08
C LEU A 167 6.23 11.92 12.04
N MET A 168 7.14 12.90 12.04
CA MET A 168 8.26 12.89 12.97
C MET A 168 7.85 13.04 14.42
N LYS A 169 6.73 13.72 14.70
CA LYS A 169 6.29 13.90 16.08
C LYS A 169 5.80 12.59 16.70
N PHE A 170 5.42 11.60 15.91
CA PHE A 170 4.98 10.29 16.40
C PHE A 170 6.09 9.53 17.13
N SER A 171 7.35 9.66 16.70
CA SER A 171 8.46 9.01 17.41
C SER A 171 8.65 9.60 18.81
N ASN A 172 8.45 10.91 18.96
CA ASN A 172 8.58 11.59 20.25
C ASN A 172 7.50 11.13 21.25
N TYR A 173 6.23 11.06 20.82
CA TYR A 173 5.14 10.65 21.71
C TYR A 173 5.12 9.15 22.03
N GLN A 174 5.71 8.30 21.19
CA GLN A 174 5.74 6.85 21.37
C GLN A 174 7.01 6.35 22.08
N MET A 175 7.80 7.24 22.69
CA MET A 175 9.04 6.87 23.38
C MET A 175 8.80 5.96 24.59
N LEU A 176 7.72 6.19 25.36
CA LEU A 176 7.41 5.45 26.57
C LEU A 176 6.57 4.19 26.28
N ILE A 177 5.40 4.38 25.66
CA ILE A 177 4.47 3.30 25.36
C ILE A 177 4.06 3.43 23.89
N TRP A 178 4.03 2.29 23.20
CA TRP A 178 3.55 2.23 21.82
C TRP A 178 2.04 2.45 21.77
N PHE A 179 1.57 3.21 20.78
CA PHE A 179 0.14 3.46 20.59
C PHE A 179 -0.66 2.20 20.30
N MET A 180 -0.03 1.12 19.85
CA MET A 180 -0.69 -0.19 19.73
C MET A 180 -1.37 -0.65 21.02
N PHE A 181 -0.76 -0.44 22.19
CA PHE A 181 -1.34 -0.86 23.46
C PHE A 181 -2.53 0.01 23.86
N LEU A 182 -2.46 1.31 23.58
CA LEU A 182 -3.55 2.25 23.86
C LEU A 182 -4.72 2.06 22.90
N MET A 183 -4.43 1.81 21.63
CA MET A 183 -5.38 1.82 20.52
C MET A 183 -5.52 0.45 19.85
N LEU A 184 -5.55 -0.64 20.63
CA LEU A 184 -5.54 -2.00 20.07
C LEU A 184 -6.65 -2.23 19.03
N PRO A 185 -7.93 -1.87 19.28
CA PRO A 185 -8.99 -2.10 18.29
C PRO A 185 -8.80 -1.31 17.00
N LEU A 186 -8.31 -0.06 17.09
CA LEU A 186 -8.02 0.76 15.92
C LEU A 186 -6.83 0.25 15.13
N SER A 187 -5.80 -0.26 15.81
CA SER A 187 -4.63 -0.84 15.14
C SER A 187 -5.03 -2.07 14.31
N MET A 188 -5.98 -2.88 14.78
CA MET A 188 -6.53 -4.01 14.03
C MET A 188 -7.41 -3.56 12.86
N CYS A 189 -8.26 -2.54 13.08
CA CYS A 189 -9.05 -1.95 12.00
C CYS A 189 -8.14 -1.36 10.92
N TRP A 190 -7.07 -0.66 11.30
CA TRP A 190 -6.07 -0.11 10.39
C TRP A 190 -5.42 -1.20 9.53
N LEU A 191 -4.96 -2.30 10.15
CA LEU A 191 -4.36 -3.40 9.40
C LEU A 191 -5.31 -3.94 8.34
N SER A 192 -6.59 -4.11 8.69
CA SER A 192 -7.59 -4.57 7.72
C SER A 192 -7.94 -3.55 6.63
N SER A 193 -8.00 -2.25 6.94
CA SER A 193 -8.23 -1.21 5.93
C SER A 193 -7.03 -1.06 5.01
N SER A 194 -5.81 -1.24 5.53
CA SER A 194 -4.58 -1.24 4.73
C SER A 194 -4.48 -2.45 3.78
N LEU A 195 -5.05 -3.60 4.15
CA LEU A 195 -5.21 -4.74 3.23
C LEU A 195 -6.21 -4.43 2.12
N ALA A 196 -7.28 -3.71 2.44
CA ALA A 196 -8.27 -3.28 1.46
C ALA A 196 -7.70 -2.25 0.48
N GLU A 197 -6.82 -1.36 0.92
CA GLU A 197 -6.16 -0.37 0.04
C GLU A 197 -5.17 -0.99 -0.94
N THR A 198 -4.47 -2.03 -0.52
CA THR A 198 -3.48 -2.72 -1.35
C THR A 198 -4.10 -3.78 -2.27
N ASN A 199 -5.43 -3.85 -2.35
CA ASN A 199 -6.19 -4.81 -3.18
C ASN A 199 -5.74 -6.28 -2.99
N ARG A 200 -5.28 -6.68 -1.80
CA ARG A 200 -4.81 -8.05 -1.54
C ARG A 200 -5.89 -8.92 -0.91
N THR A 201 -5.79 -10.24 -1.14
CA THR A 201 -6.70 -11.20 -0.52
C THR A 201 -6.62 -11.08 1.01
N PRO A 202 -7.76 -11.03 1.71
CA PRO A 202 -9.11 -11.42 1.28
C PRO A 202 -9.93 -10.34 0.52
N PHE A 203 -9.40 -9.14 0.33
CA PHE A 203 -10.05 -7.98 -0.29
C PHE A 203 -9.56 -7.71 -1.73
N ASP A 204 -9.16 -8.76 -2.43
CA ASP A 204 -8.74 -8.70 -3.83
C ASP A 204 -9.97 -8.83 -4.75
N PHE A 205 -10.64 -7.69 -4.97
CA PHE A 205 -11.80 -7.57 -5.87
C PHE A 205 -11.43 -7.03 -7.25
N ALA A 206 -10.28 -6.35 -7.35
CA ALA A 206 -9.82 -5.69 -8.55
C ALA A 206 -9.16 -6.67 -9.54
N GLU A 207 -8.39 -7.66 -9.06
CA GLU A 207 -7.73 -8.65 -9.93
C GLU A 207 -8.51 -9.95 -10.02
N GLY A 208 -9.12 -10.41 -8.92
CA GLY A 208 -10.21 -11.39 -8.91
C GLY A 208 -10.07 -12.56 -9.90
N GLU A 209 -8.92 -13.24 -9.95
CA GLU A 209 -8.59 -14.22 -11.02
C GLU A 209 -9.67 -15.28 -11.30
N SER A 210 -10.41 -15.69 -10.27
CA SER A 210 -11.47 -16.70 -10.36
C SER A 210 -12.78 -16.17 -10.94
N GLU A 211 -13.02 -14.87 -10.87
CA GLU A 211 -14.29 -14.24 -11.28
C GLU A 211 -14.12 -13.35 -12.53
N LEU A 212 -13.00 -12.66 -12.64
CA LEU A 212 -12.74 -11.62 -13.64
C LEU A 212 -11.45 -11.90 -14.45
N VAL A 213 -10.87 -13.10 -14.36
CA VAL A 213 -9.61 -13.53 -15.01
C VAL A 213 -8.36 -12.78 -14.51
N SER A 214 -8.36 -11.45 -14.57
CA SER A 214 -7.39 -10.53 -13.93
C SER A 214 -7.92 -9.09 -13.79
N GLY A 215 -9.23 -8.88 -13.99
CA GLY A 215 -9.93 -7.59 -13.83
C GLY A 215 -9.35 -6.44 -14.64
N PHE A 216 -8.88 -5.37 -14.00
CA PHE A 216 -8.39 -4.18 -14.71
C PHE A 216 -7.05 -4.42 -15.45
N ASN A 217 -6.33 -5.49 -15.11
CA ASN A 217 -5.02 -5.84 -15.67
C ASN A 217 -5.09 -6.77 -16.90
N ILE A 218 -6.28 -7.15 -17.38
CA ILE A 218 -6.46 -8.16 -18.45
C ILE A 218 -5.73 -7.80 -19.74
N GLU A 219 -5.79 -6.54 -20.15
CA GLU A 219 -5.28 -6.11 -21.46
C GLU A 219 -3.83 -5.62 -21.42
N TYR A 220 -3.34 -5.28 -20.23
CA TYR A 220 -1.99 -4.79 -20.04
C TYR A 220 -0.96 -5.90 -20.25
N SER A 221 -0.05 -5.66 -21.18
CA SER A 221 1.08 -6.53 -21.46
C SER A 221 2.39 -5.91 -21.00
N SER A 222 3.40 -6.78 -20.87
CA SER A 222 4.82 -6.45 -20.67
C SER A 222 5.06 -5.31 -19.67
N GLY A 223 5.47 -4.13 -20.16
CA GLY A 223 5.86 -2.98 -19.34
C GLY A 223 4.69 -2.30 -18.63
N GLY A 224 3.51 -2.19 -19.27
CA GLY A 224 2.34 -1.57 -18.64
C GLY A 224 1.88 -2.37 -17.42
N PHE A 225 1.84 -3.70 -17.56
CA PHE A 225 1.57 -4.61 -16.44
C PHE A 225 2.62 -4.50 -15.34
N ALA A 226 3.91 -4.44 -15.72
CA ALA A 226 4.99 -4.32 -14.75
C ALA A 226 4.88 -3.06 -13.89
N LEU A 227 4.47 -1.93 -14.46
CA LEU A 227 4.30 -0.66 -13.73
C LEU A 227 3.16 -0.73 -12.71
N ILE A 228 2.02 -1.34 -13.07
CA ILE A 228 0.90 -1.54 -12.14
C ILE A 228 1.34 -2.45 -10.99
N PHE A 229 1.99 -3.57 -11.31
CA PHE A 229 2.50 -4.49 -10.30
C PHE A 229 3.52 -3.83 -9.37
N LEU A 230 4.46 -3.05 -9.90
CA LEU A 230 5.41 -2.30 -9.08
C LEU A 230 4.69 -1.28 -8.18
N ALA A 231 3.64 -0.62 -8.68
CA ALA A 231 2.86 0.34 -7.92
C ALA A 231 2.19 -0.32 -6.70
N GLU A 232 1.48 -1.43 -6.90
CA GLU A 232 0.80 -2.15 -5.82
C GLU A 232 1.77 -2.68 -4.76
N TYR A 233 2.91 -3.23 -5.17
CA TYR A 233 3.88 -3.74 -4.19
C TYR A 233 4.58 -2.61 -3.44
N SER A 234 4.79 -1.46 -4.08
CA SER A 234 5.31 -0.27 -3.40
C SER A 234 4.30 0.29 -2.39
N SER A 235 2.99 0.20 -2.66
CA SER A 235 1.96 0.60 -1.69
C SER A 235 1.85 -0.39 -0.53
N ILE A 236 2.05 -1.69 -0.73
CA ILE A 236 2.13 -2.69 0.36
C ILE A 236 3.26 -2.33 1.35
N LEU A 237 4.46 -2.08 0.83
CA LEU A 237 5.58 -1.68 1.67
C LEU A 237 5.29 -0.36 2.38
N PHE A 238 4.68 0.61 1.71
CA PHE A 238 4.37 1.91 2.30
C PHE A 238 3.32 1.81 3.42
N MET A 239 2.25 1.05 3.20
CA MET A 239 1.20 0.85 4.21
C MET A 239 1.72 0.10 5.44
N SER A 240 2.63 -0.87 5.23
CA SER A 240 3.32 -1.53 6.34
C SER A 240 4.18 -0.55 7.14
N MET A 241 4.82 0.39 6.46
CA MET A 241 5.65 1.43 7.08
C MET A 241 4.80 2.43 7.86
N LEU A 242 3.68 2.91 7.30
CA LEU A 242 2.73 3.77 8.01
C LEU A 242 2.20 3.14 9.29
N PHE A 243 1.93 1.82 9.28
CA PHE A 243 1.49 1.13 10.50
C PHE A 243 2.54 1.20 11.62
N ILE A 244 3.83 1.06 11.28
CA ILE A 244 4.92 1.19 12.27
C ILE A 244 4.98 2.61 12.82
N LEU A 245 4.95 3.60 11.93
CA LEU A 245 5.04 5.01 12.32
C LEU A 245 3.93 5.38 13.30
N MET A 246 2.72 4.88 13.05
CA MET A 246 1.56 5.23 13.86
C MET A 246 1.39 4.41 15.12
N TYR A 247 1.78 3.13 15.14
CA TYR A 247 1.45 2.25 16.26
C TYR A 247 2.65 1.61 16.97
N MET A 248 3.83 1.50 16.34
CA MET A 248 4.96 0.71 16.85
C MET A 248 6.27 1.50 17.06
N GLY A 249 6.22 2.74 17.54
CA GLY A 249 7.39 3.48 18.03
C GLY A 249 8.03 4.43 17.02
N GLY A 250 7.30 4.87 15.99
CA GLY A 250 7.77 5.88 15.05
C GLY A 250 8.94 5.46 14.16
N TYR A 251 9.57 6.45 13.52
CA TYR A 251 10.73 6.25 12.65
C TYR A 251 12.03 6.28 13.46
N ASN A 252 12.86 5.24 13.31
CA ASN A 252 14.22 5.22 13.83
C ASN A 252 15.13 4.46 12.86
N LEU A 253 16.34 4.97 12.58
CA LEU A 253 17.33 4.37 11.68
C LEU A 253 18.01 3.10 12.25
N SER A 254 17.32 2.35 13.10
CA SER A 254 17.84 1.13 13.72
C SER A 254 17.53 -0.10 12.86
N ILE A 255 18.36 -1.14 12.96
CA ILE A 255 18.07 -2.45 12.33
C ILE A 255 16.70 -2.98 12.75
N PHE A 256 16.27 -2.67 13.98
CA PHE A 256 15.00 -3.09 14.57
C PHE A 256 13.79 -2.52 13.83
N PHE A 257 13.87 -1.28 13.30
CA PHE A 257 12.82 -0.70 12.47
C PHE A 257 12.61 -1.51 11.19
N TYR A 258 13.69 -1.88 10.51
CA TYR A 258 13.59 -2.69 9.29
C TYR A 258 13.05 -4.09 9.59
N PHE A 259 13.41 -4.70 10.73
CA PHE A 259 12.79 -5.97 11.15
C PHE A 259 11.29 -5.84 11.40
N LYS A 260 10.81 -4.75 12.03
CA LYS A 260 9.37 -4.48 12.17
C LYS A 260 8.67 -4.36 10.82
N LEU A 261 9.30 -3.67 9.87
CA LEU A 261 8.76 -3.50 8.51
C LEU A 261 8.63 -4.84 7.79
N VAL A 262 9.68 -5.66 7.84
CA VAL A 262 9.62 -7.01 7.28
C VAL A 262 8.54 -7.84 7.99
N PHE A 263 8.41 -7.73 9.32
CA PHE A 263 7.39 -8.46 10.08
C PHE A 263 5.95 -8.09 9.66
N ILE A 264 5.65 -6.81 9.50
CA ILE A 264 4.31 -6.38 9.07
C ILE A 264 4.08 -6.75 7.60
N SER A 265 5.07 -6.59 6.73
CA SER A 265 4.94 -7.05 5.33
C SER A 265 4.74 -8.58 5.25
N PHE A 266 5.37 -9.34 6.15
CA PHE A 266 5.13 -10.78 6.30
C PHE A 266 3.70 -11.08 6.75
N PHE A 267 3.14 -10.28 7.65
CA PHE A 267 1.73 -10.41 8.07
C PHE A 267 0.77 -10.25 6.88
N PHE A 268 1.01 -9.28 5.98
CA PHE A 268 0.20 -9.12 4.75
C PHE A 268 0.23 -10.40 3.89
N ILE A 269 1.41 -11.00 3.72
CA ILE A 269 1.58 -12.22 2.93
C ILE A 269 0.95 -13.43 3.63
N TRP A 270 1.06 -13.50 4.96
CA TRP A 270 0.49 -14.59 5.74
C TRP A 270 -1.04 -14.58 5.68
N VAL A 271 -1.65 -13.40 5.77
CA VAL A 271 -3.10 -13.22 5.59
C VAL A 271 -3.54 -13.71 4.20
N ARG A 272 -2.79 -13.35 3.15
CA ARG A 272 -3.06 -13.83 1.78
C ARG A 272 -3.04 -15.35 1.66
N GLY A 273 -2.13 -16.03 2.36
CA GLY A 273 -1.99 -17.48 2.30
C GLY A 273 -3.01 -18.27 3.12
N THR A 274 -3.74 -17.63 4.05
CA THR A 274 -4.60 -18.31 5.02
C THR A 274 -6.09 -18.04 4.84
N LEU A 275 -6.47 -16.83 4.40
CA LEU A 275 -7.87 -16.43 4.34
C LEU A 275 -8.49 -16.63 2.94
N PRO A 276 -9.77 -17.05 2.88
CA PRO A 276 -10.52 -17.06 1.63
C PRO A 276 -10.85 -15.63 1.18
N ARG A 277 -11.11 -15.45 -0.12
CA ARG A 277 -11.62 -14.18 -0.65
C ARG A 277 -13.00 -13.88 -0.07
N TYR A 278 -13.22 -12.62 0.33
CA TYR A 278 -14.56 -12.14 0.66
C TYR A 278 -15.33 -11.81 -0.61
N ARG A 279 -16.63 -11.56 -0.47
CA ARG A 279 -17.47 -10.93 -1.50
C ARG A 279 -17.51 -9.42 -1.23
N TYR A 280 -17.54 -8.59 -2.27
CA TYR A 280 -17.42 -7.13 -2.16
C TYR A 280 -18.50 -6.52 -1.24
N ASP A 281 -19.72 -7.07 -1.25
CA ASP A 281 -20.79 -6.69 -0.32
C ASP A 281 -20.40 -6.81 1.15
N LYS A 282 -19.69 -7.90 1.53
CA LYS A 282 -19.28 -8.13 2.91
C LYS A 282 -18.21 -7.14 3.37
N LEU A 283 -17.29 -6.75 2.46
CA LEU A 283 -16.32 -5.68 2.76
C LEU A 283 -17.05 -4.37 3.01
N MET A 284 -17.99 -3.99 2.14
CA MET A 284 -18.76 -2.76 2.32
C MET A 284 -19.52 -2.77 3.64
N TYR A 285 -20.22 -3.87 3.98
CA TYR A 285 -20.89 -3.97 5.27
C TYR A 285 -19.92 -3.87 6.45
N LEU A 286 -18.72 -4.44 6.36
CA LEU A 286 -17.71 -4.36 7.40
C LEU A 286 -17.19 -2.92 7.56
N ALA A 287 -16.87 -2.20 6.48
CA ALA A 287 -16.44 -0.81 6.55
C ALA A 287 -17.53 0.12 7.12
N TRP A 288 -18.75 0.01 6.61
CA TRP A 288 -19.87 0.90 6.97
C TRP A 288 -20.50 0.57 8.33
N LYS A 289 -20.78 -0.71 8.61
CA LYS A 289 -21.50 -1.10 9.84
C LYS A 289 -20.57 -1.37 11.03
N SER A 290 -19.31 -1.75 10.81
CA SER A 290 -18.40 -2.06 11.91
C SER A 290 -17.31 -1.02 12.10
N TYR A 291 -16.56 -0.66 11.05
CA TYR A 291 -15.40 0.22 11.23
C TYR A 291 -15.80 1.66 11.50
N LEU A 292 -16.82 2.17 10.84
CA LEU A 292 -17.28 3.54 11.04
C LEU A 292 -17.80 3.78 12.49
N PRO A 293 -18.66 2.93 13.09
CA PRO A 293 -19.04 3.10 14.49
C PRO A 293 -17.88 2.94 15.47
N ILE A 294 -16.98 1.99 15.23
CA ILE A 294 -15.80 1.77 16.08
C ILE A 294 -14.90 3.00 16.05
N SER A 295 -14.54 3.50 14.86
CA SER A 295 -13.64 4.64 14.72
C SER A 295 -14.22 5.92 15.31
N LEU A 296 -15.52 6.17 15.14
CA LEU A 296 -16.20 7.32 15.75
C LEU A 296 -16.23 7.25 17.27
N ASN A 297 -16.54 6.09 17.86
CA ASN A 297 -16.56 5.94 19.31
C ASN A 297 -15.17 6.19 19.91
N PHE A 298 -14.14 5.62 19.28
CA PHE A 298 -12.76 5.86 19.71
C PHE A 298 -12.32 7.31 19.53
N LEU A 299 -12.72 7.97 18.44
CA LEU A 299 -12.43 9.38 18.23
C LEU A 299 -13.01 10.25 19.36
N MET A 300 -14.27 10.02 19.75
CA MET A 300 -14.89 10.73 20.87
C MET A 300 -14.19 10.41 22.20
N LEU A 301 -13.79 9.15 22.41
CA LEU A 301 -13.04 8.74 23.60
C LEU A 301 -11.68 9.45 23.69
N PHE A 302 -10.90 9.54 22.60
CA PHE A 302 -9.61 10.22 22.63
C PHE A 302 -9.73 11.73 22.78
N LEU A 303 -10.76 12.35 22.18
CA LEU A 303 -11.07 13.75 22.47
C LEU A 303 -11.35 13.96 23.96
N GLY A 304 -12.19 13.11 24.55
CA GLY A 304 -12.51 13.17 25.98
C GLY A 304 -11.30 12.97 26.89
N MET A 305 -10.49 11.93 26.64
CA MET A 305 -9.27 11.68 27.41
C MET A 305 -8.31 12.87 27.31
N LYS A 306 -8.17 13.44 26.12
CA LYS A 306 -7.27 14.56 25.90
C LYS A 306 -7.71 15.83 26.61
N ILE A 307 -9.01 16.12 26.63
CA ILE A 307 -9.55 17.26 27.41
C ILE A 307 -9.36 17.02 28.91
N PHE A 308 -9.40 15.77 29.38
CA PHE A 308 -9.22 15.45 30.79
C PHE A 308 -7.76 15.49 31.27
N PHE A 309 -6.81 15.08 30.41
CA PHE A 309 -5.39 15.01 30.75
C PHE A 309 -4.59 16.27 30.39
N ILE A 310 -5.17 17.20 29.62
CA ILE A 310 -4.64 18.56 29.40
C ILE A 310 -5.13 19.47 30.52
#